data_AF-A0A6G6YTX2-F1
#
_entry.id   AF-A0A6G6YTX2-F1
#
_cell.length_a   1.000
_cell.length_b   1.000
_cell.length_c   1.000
_cell.angle_alpha   90.00
_cell.angle_beta   90.00
_cell.angle_gamma   90.00
#
_symmetry.space_group_name_H-M   'P 1'
#
loop_
_entity.id
_entity.type
_entity.pdbx_description
1 polymer ?
#
loop_
_entity_poly.entity_id
_entity_poly.type
_entity_poly.pdbx_seq_one_letter_code
_entity_poly.pdbx_strand_id
1 'polypeptide(L)'
;MVRPVQLPKGASAISETYGDWIVKCLLDGGAKLCTLGQTQLSKETNQQIFAIELIPRDGKAEGNILMPFGLTLDTGAVVKLDGRDLEQTRFSTCTAQGCLLPVSFPTAVTDTISKAKTLTIAAQNINGGQAVVFNVPLNGFGAALERTIQLGT
;
A
#
# COMPACT_ATOMS: atom_id res chain seq x y z
N MET A 1 0.83 -17.09 33.02
CA MET A 1 1.00 -15.62 32.91
C MET A 1 1.28 -15.29 31.44
N VAL A 2 0.36 -14.64 30.75
CA VAL A 2 0.56 -14.19 29.37
C VAL A 2 1.31 -12.86 29.46
N ARG A 3 2.53 -12.77 28.92
CA ARG A 3 3.24 -11.48 28.85
C ARG A 3 2.45 -10.57 27.89
N PRO A 4 2.09 -9.34 28.28
CA PRO A 4 1.42 -8.43 27.36
C PRO A 4 2.35 -8.17 26.17
N VAL A 5 1.83 -8.38 24.95
CA VAL A 5 2.52 -7.95 23.73
C VAL A 5 2.59 -6.44 23.77
N GLN A 6 3.80 -5.90 23.83
CA GLN A 6 4.03 -4.48 24.07
C GLN A 6 4.86 -3.90 22.93
N LEU A 7 4.40 -2.79 22.36
CA LEU A 7 5.16 -2.05 21.35
C LEU A 7 6.32 -1.30 22.04
N PRO A 8 7.35 -0.88 21.28
CA PRO A 8 8.43 -0.04 21.80
C PRO A 8 7.92 1.06 22.73
N LYS A 9 8.56 1.21 23.90
CA LYS A 9 8.25 2.22 24.92
C LYS A 9 6.82 2.15 25.51
N GLY A 10 6.10 1.05 25.33
CA GLY A 10 4.76 0.87 25.91
C GLY A 10 3.63 1.60 25.19
N ALA A 11 3.85 2.04 23.95
CA ALA A 11 2.80 2.62 23.13
C ALA A 11 1.71 1.60 22.77
N SER A 12 0.47 2.04 22.60
CA SER A 12 -0.62 1.23 22.03
C SER A 12 -0.68 1.30 20.51
N ALA A 13 -0.07 2.35 19.93
CA ALA A 13 0.09 2.54 18.49
C ALA A 13 1.36 3.32 18.17
N ILE A 14 1.94 3.05 17.00
CA ILE A 14 3.11 3.73 16.42
C ILE A 14 2.69 4.28 15.05
N SER A 15 3.12 5.50 14.75
CA SER A 15 3.03 6.11 13.42
C SER A 15 4.33 6.84 13.13
N GLU A 16 5.09 6.36 12.16
CA GLU A 16 6.41 6.89 11.79
C GLU A 16 6.43 7.20 10.29
N THR A 17 7.02 8.34 9.90
CA THR A 17 7.11 8.75 8.49
C THR A 17 8.52 8.53 7.96
N TYR A 18 8.61 7.91 6.78
CA TYR A 18 9.83 7.61 6.05
C TYR A 18 9.67 8.11 4.61
N GLY A 19 10.17 9.31 4.32
CA GLY A 19 9.95 9.94 3.02
C GLY A 19 8.45 10.09 2.74
N ASP A 20 7.98 9.44 1.68
CA ASP A 20 6.57 9.47 1.25
C ASP A 20 5.71 8.37 1.89
N TRP A 21 6.31 7.52 2.73
CA TRP A 21 5.66 6.35 3.32
C TRP A 21 5.44 6.51 4.82
N ILE A 22 4.34 5.94 5.31
CA ILE A 22 4.00 5.92 6.74
C ILE A 22 3.99 4.47 7.20
N VAL A 23 4.76 4.20 8.25
CA VAL A 23 4.71 2.95 9.01
C VAL A 23 3.72 3.13 10.15
N LYS A 24 2.72 2.25 10.22
CA LYS A 24 1.79 2.19 11.35
C LYS A 24 1.95 0.84 12.03
N CYS A 25 1.92 0.82 13.36
CA CYS A 25 1.79 -0.43 14.07
C CYS A 25 0.88 -0.30 15.27
N LEU A 26 -0.04 -1.24 15.45
CA LEU A 26 -1.02 -1.23 16.53
C LEU A 26 -1.17 -2.64 17.13
N LEU A 27 -1.67 -2.70 18.36
CA LEU A 27 -2.08 -3.95 18.96
C LEU A 27 -3.55 -4.23 18.58
N ASP A 28 -3.77 -5.29 17.82
CA ASP A 28 -5.09 -5.78 17.44
C ASP A 28 -5.33 -7.16 18.04
N GLY A 29 -6.34 -7.30 18.91
CA GLY A 29 -6.67 -8.58 19.54
C GLY A 29 -5.53 -9.26 20.32
N GLY A 30 -4.49 -8.51 20.73
CA GLY A 30 -3.29 -9.04 21.38
C GLY A 30 -2.16 -9.44 20.41
N ALA A 31 -2.35 -9.30 19.10
CA ALA A 31 -1.30 -9.42 18.09
C ALA A 31 -0.82 -8.04 17.64
N LYS A 32 0.45 -7.92 17.24
CA LYS A 32 0.93 -6.71 16.56
C LYS A 32 0.51 -6.76 15.11
N LEU A 33 -0.14 -5.70 14.64
CA LEU A 33 -0.40 -5.46 13.23
C LEU A 33 0.39 -4.24 12.80
N CYS A 34 1.43 -4.45 12.00
CA CYS A 34 2.22 -3.37 11.43
C CYS A 34 2.04 -3.32 9.90
N THR A 35 1.81 -2.12 9.38
CA THR A 35 1.64 -1.83 7.96
C THR A 35 2.60 -0.73 7.52
N LEU A 36 2.93 -0.73 6.23
CA LEU A 36 3.46 0.46 5.55
C LEU A 36 2.49 0.89 4.48
N GLY A 37 2.29 2.20 4.32
CA GLY A 37 1.38 2.70 3.31
C GLY A 37 1.62 4.15 2.91
N GLN A 38 0.95 4.55 1.83
CA GLN A 38 1.00 5.89 1.28
C GLN A 38 -0.40 6.27 0.77
N THR A 39 -0.81 7.51 1.02
CA THR A 39 -2.14 8.03 0.73
C THR A 39 -2.02 9.28 -0.12
N GLN A 40 -2.87 9.41 -1.14
CA GLN A 40 -2.95 10.62 -1.96
C GLN A 40 -4.34 11.23 -1.84
N LEU A 41 -4.35 12.56 -1.66
CA LEU A 41 -5.56 13.35 -1.52
C LEU A 41 -5.81 14.16 -2.79
N SER A 42 -7.07 14.34 -3.15
CA SER A 42 -7.48 15.30 -4.17
C SER A 42 -7.06 16.71 -3.75
N LYS A 43 -6.40 17.44 -4.64
CA LYS A 43 -6.05 18.85 -4.41
C LYS A 43 -7.28 19.75 -4.30
N GLU A 44 -8.40 19.34 -4.91
CA GLU A 44 -9.62 20.13 -4.96
C GLU A 44 -10.50 19.89 -3.74
N THR A 45 -10.68 18.63 -3.34
CA THR A 45 -11.65 18.25 -2.29
C THR A 45 -11.00 17.84 -0.98
N ASN A 46 -9.66 17.68 -0.95
CA ASN A 46 -8.90 17.12 0.16
C ASN A 46 -9.37 15.72 0.62
N GLN A 47 -10.10 15.01 -0.24
CA GLN A 47 -10.55 13.64 0.00
C GLN A 47 -9.52 12.64 -0.49
N GLN A 48 -9.43 11.49 0.18
CA GLN A 48 -8.58 10.39 -0.25
C GLN A 48 -9.06 9.85 -1.60
N ILE A 49 -8.17 9.88 -2.59
CA ILE A 49 -8.43 9.37 -3.95
C ILE A 49 -7.61 8.14 -4.27
N PHE A 50 -6.58 7.86 -3.48
CA PHE A 50 -5.74 6.67 -3.61
C PHE A 50 -5.11 6.34 -2.27
N ALA A 51 -4.98 5.05 -1.97
CA ALA A 51 -4.11 4.58 -0.91
C ALA A 51 -3.50 3.24 -1.28
N ILE A 52 -2.29 2.98 -0.81
CA ILE A 52 -1.68 1.65 -0.81
C ILE A 52 -1.31 1.33 0.63
N GLU A 53 -1.67 0.12 1.08
CA GLU A 53 -1.28 -0.39 2.39
C GLU A 53 -0.80 -1.83 2.23
N LEU A 54 0.39 -2.10 2.78
CA LEU A 54 1.10 -3.37 2.68
C LEU A 54 1.46 -3.89 4.06
N ILE A 55 1.45 -5.21 4.19
CA ILE A 55 1.91 -5.97 5.35
C ILE A 55 3.06 -6.87 4.86
N PRO A 56 4.26 -6.75 5.46
CA PRO A 56 5.34 -7.68 5.20
C PRO A 56 5.06 -9.04 5.85
N ARG A 57 5.16 -10.13 5.08
CA ARG A 57 5.06 -11.51 5.59
C ARG A 57 6.01 -12.43 4.82
N ASP A 58 6.84 -13.18 5.54
CA ASP A 58 7.74 -14.19 4.96
C ASP A 58 8.56 -13.69 3.77
N GLY A 59 9.08 -12.46 3.88
CA GLY A 59 9.85 -11.78 2.84
C GLY A 59 9.01 -11.23 1.67
N LYS A 60 7.70 -11.40 1.66
CA LYS A 60 6.78 -10.77 0.69
C LYS A 60 6.16 -9.50 1.29
N ALA A 61 5.65 -8.62 0.45
CA ALA A 61 4.81 -7.50 0.86
C ALA A 61 3.44 -7.66 0.19
N GLU A 62 2.39 -7.86 0.97
CA GLU A 62 1.03 -8.10 0.48
C GLU A 62 0.05 -7.09 1.06
N GLY A 63 -1.02 -6.78 0.34
CA GLY A 63 -2.02 -5.86 0.85
C GLY A 63 -2.99 -5.41 -0.21
N ASN A 64 -3.50 -4.19 -0.06
CA ASN A 64 -4.51 -3.63 -0.94
C ASN A 64 -4.14 -2.22 -1.38
N ILE A 65 -4.51 -1.91 -2.60
CA ILE A 65 -4.59 -0.57 -3.14
C ILE A 65 -6.06 -0.17 -3.17
N LEU A 66 -6.39 0.98 -2.58
CA LEU A 66 -7.68 1.62 -2.73
C LEU A 66 -7.63 2.57 -3.92
N MET A 67 -8.47 2.29 -4.92
CA MET A 67 -8.65 3.11 -6.12
C MET A 67 -9.99 3.85 -6.05
N PRO A 68 -10.14 4.99 -6.74
CA PRO A 68 -11.37 5.76 -6.72
C PRO A 68 -12.49 5.04 -7.50
N PHE A 69 -13.72 5.52 -7.33
CA PHE A 69 -14.87 5.07 -8.14
C PHE A 69 -14.79 5.56 -9.59
N GLY A 70 -15.70 5.05 -10.44
CA GLY A 70 -15.78 5.44 -11.85
C GLY A 70 -14.79 4.73 -12.75
N LEU A 71 -14.23 3.60 -12.29
CA LEU A 71 -13.30 2.74 -13.03
C LEU A 71 -14.01 1.53 -13.63
N THR A 72 -13.46 1.02 -14.73
CA THR A 72 -13.91 -0.16 -15.47
C THR A 72 -13.31 -1.41 -14.84
N LEU A 73 -14.05 -2.04 -13.91
CA LEU A 73 -13.49 -3.06 -13.02
C LEU A 73 -13.10 -4.37 -13.72
N ASP A 74 -13.77 -4.73 -14.82
CA ASP A 74 -13.52 -5.93 -15.62
C ASP A 74 -12.14 -5.94 -16.28
N THR A 75 -11.66 -4.77 -16.72
CA THR A 75 -10.31 -4.59 -17.30
C THR A 75 -9.20 -4.66 -16.25
N GLY A 76 -9.52 -4.43 -14.98
CA GLY A 76 -8.58 -4.41 -13.87
C GLY A 76 -7.64 -3.20 -13.91
N ALA A 77 -6.46 -3.36 -13.33
CA ALA A 77 -5.42 -2.35 -13.29
C ALA A 77 -4.05 -2.95 -13.63
N VAL A 78 -3.21 -2.13 -14.26
CA VAL A 78 -1.81 -2.46 -14.54
C VAL A 78 -0.95 -1.74 -13.51
N VAL A 79 -0.06 -2.50 -12.87
CA VAL A 79 0.97 -1.99 -11.97
C VAL A 79 2.28 -1.95 -12.74
N LYS A 80 2.99 -0.83 -12.65
CA LYS A 80 4.29 -0.62 -13.30
C LYS A 80 5.33 -0.19 -12.29
N LEU A 81 6.58 -0.60 -12.51
CA LEU A 81 7.73 -0.17 -11.73
C LEU A 81 8.72 0.56 -12.64
N ASP A 82 8.97 1.83 -12.37
CA ASP A 82 9.80 2.72 -13.19
C ASP A 82 9.41 2.67 -14.69
N GLY A 83 8.10 2.66 -14.96
CA GLY A 83 7.53 2.65 -16.31
C GLY A 83 7.46 1.28 -17.00
N ARG A 84 7.99 0.21 -16.38
CA ARG A 84 7.90 -1.16 -16.89
C ARG A 84 6.75 -1.91 -16.24
N ASP A 85 5.97 -2.63 -17.03
CA ASP A 85 4.85 -3.43 -16.52
C ASP A 85 5.38 -4.47 -15.53
N LEU A 86 4.81 -4.47 -14.32
CA LEU A 86 5.18 -5.36 -13.22
C LEU A 86 4.15 -6.49 -13.09
N GLU A 87 2.86 -6.13 -13.01
CA GLU A 87 1.77 -7.08 -12.95
C GLU A 87 0.45 -6.48 -13.46
N GLN A 88 -0.50 -7.34 -13.80
CA GLN A 88 -1.90 -6.97 -14.01
C GLN A 88 -2.73 -7.59 -12.91
N THR A 89 -3.51 -6.77 -12.22
CA THR A 89 -4.34 -7.18 -11.08
C THR A 89 -5.81 -6.79 -11.31
N ARG A 90 -6.71 -7.46 -10.60
CA ARG A 90 -8.17 -7.32 -10.73
C ARG A 90 -8.74 -6.80 -9.43
N PHE A 91 -9.76 -5.95 -9.52
CA PHE A 91 -10.49 -5.47 -8.36
C PHE A 91 -11.18 -6.64 -7.65
N SER A 92 -11.08 -6.69 -6.32
CA SER A 92 -11.69 -7.73 -5.51
C SER A 92 -13.10 -7.35 -5.05
N THR A 93 -13.27 -6.11 -4.62
CA THR A 93 -14.55 -5.56 -4.13
C THR A 93 -14.48 -4.04 -4.07
N CYS A 94 -15.59 -3.38 -3.78
CA CYS A 94 -15.62 -1.95 -3.45
C CYS A 94 -16.26 -1.72 -2.09
N THR A 95 -15.72 -0.76 -1.35
CA THR A 95 -16.23 -0.26 -0.07
C THR A 95 -16.83 1.13 -0.27
N ALA A 96 -17.27 1.78 0.82
CA ALA A 96 -17.72 3.17 0.76
C ALA A 96 -16.60 4.17 0.38
N GLN A 97 -15.32 3.77 0.54
CA GLN A 97 -14.18 4.65 0.27
C GLN A 97 -13.60 4.50 -1.14
N GLY A 98 -13.91 3.42 -1.85
CA GLY A 98 -13.34 3.13 -3.16
C GLY A 98 -13.33 1.65 -3.49
N CYS A 99 -12.63 1.28 -4.55
CA CYS A 99 -12.49 -0.11 -4.99
C CYS A 99 -11.12 -0.67 -4.60
N LEU A 100 -11.12 -1.87 -4.02
CA LEU A 100 -9.92 -2.54 -3.53
C LEU A 100 -9.29 -3.39 -4.64
N LEU A 101 -7.99 -3.24 -4.76
CA LEU A 101 -7.14 -3.94 -5.69
C LEU A 101 -6.06 -4.69 -4.88
N PRO A 102 -6.22 -6.00 -4.66
CA PRO A 102 -5.25 -6.79 -3.93
C PRO A 102 -3.93 -6.86 -4.71
N VAL A 103 -2.82 -6.76 -3.98
CA VAL A 103 -1.46 -6.86 -4.52
C VAL A 103 -0.60 -7.77 -3.63
N SER A 104 0.32 -8.49 -4.24
CA SER A 104 1.30 -9.31 -3.54
C SER A 104 2.63 -9.24 -4.28
N PHE A 105 3.61 -8.63 -3.63
CA PHE A 105 4.96 -8.49 -4.15
C PHE A 105 5.84 -9.59 -3.54
N PRO A 106 6.33 -10.56 -4.33
CA PRO A 106 7.31 -11.54 -3.87
C PRO A 106 8.61 -10.86 -3.45
N THR A 107 9.44 -11.53 -2.64
CA THR A 107 10.70 -11.00 -2.11
C THR A 107 11.59 -10.33 -3.16
N ALA A 108 11.81 -11.00 -4.29
CA ALA A 108 12.62 -10.43 -5.38
C ALA A 108 12.05 -9.13 -5.94
N VAL A 109 10.72 -9.01 -6.00
CA VAL A 109 10.03 -7.79 -6.45
C VAL A 109 10.12 -6.71 -5.39
N THR A 110 9.88 -7.04 -4.12
CA THR A 110 9.98 -6.09 -3.00
C THR A 110 11.39 -5.49 -2.87
N ASP A 111 12.44 -6.28 -3.07
CA ASP A 111 13.82 -5.81 -3.12
C ASP A 111 14.08 -4.84 -4.29
N THR A 112 13.41 -5.08 -5.42
CA THR A 112 13.49 -4.22 -6.61
C THR A 112 12.73 -2.91 -6.37
N ILE A 113 11.52 -2.97 -5.79
CA ILE A 113 10.72 -1.79 -5.41
C ILE A 113 11.51 -0.90 -4.45
N SER A 114 12.23 -1.48 -3.50
CA SER A 114 13.06 -0.74 -2.53
C SER A 114 14.20 0.08 -3.15
N LYS A 115 14.54 -0.17 -4.42
CA LYS A 115 15.58 0.54 -5.18
C LYS A 115 15.02 1.37 -6.34
N ALA A 116 13.73 1.27 -6.60
CA ALA A 116 13.05 1.95 -7.69
C ALA A 116 12.62 3.37 -7.27
N LYS A 117 12.14 4.15 -8.23
CA LYS A 117 11.73 5.55 -8.00
C LYS A 117 10.22 5.69 -7.91
N THR A 118 9.49 4.97 -8.76
CA THR A 118 8.03 5.15 -8.87
C THR A 118 7.33 3.83 -9.14
N LEU A 119 6.29 3.57 -8.37
CA LEU A 119 5.27 2.56 -8.66
C LEU A 119 4.08 3.29 -9.31
N THR A 120 3.62 2.82 -10.46
CA THR A 120 2.48 3.42 -11.17
C THR A 120 1.32 2.45 -11.22
N ILE A 121 0.13 2.90 -10.86
CA ILE A 121 -1.12 2.13 -10.95
C ILE A 121 -1.98 2.80 -12.01
N ALA A 122 -2.36 2.05 -13.05
CA ALA A 122 -3.18 2.54 -14.14
C ALA A 122 -4.43 1.67 -14.32
N ALA A 123 -5.61 2.28 -14.35
CA ALA A 123 -6.88 1.63 -14.64
C ALA A 123 -7.66 2.45 -15.68
N GLN A 124 -8.67 1.86 -16.31
CA GLN A 124 -9.52 2.58 -17.26
C GLN A 124 -10.70 3.23 -16.53
N ASN A 125 -11.06 4.45 -16.90
CA ASN A 125 -12.33 5.04 -16.48
C ASN A 125 -13.51 4.36 -17.21
N ILE A 126 -14.69 4.42 -16.60
CA ILE A 126 -15.93 3.87 -17.17
C ILE A 126 -16.50 4.74 -18.29
N ASN A 127 -16.11 6.02 -18.33
CA ASN A 127 -16.62 7.01 -19.27
C ASN A 127 -15.68 7.19 -20.48
N GLY A 128 -15.49 6.13 -21.27
CA GLY A 128 -14.73 6.20 -22.52
C GLY A 128 -13.33 5.58 -22.48
N GLY A 129 -12.97 4.90 -21.40
CA GLY A 129 -11.76 4.08 -21.31
C GLY A 129 -10.46 4.86 -21.18
N GLN A 130 -10.49 6.14 -20.83
CA GLN A 130 -9.26 6.89 -20.60
C GLN A 130 -8.54 6.37 -19.35
N ALA A 131 -7.21 6.37 -19.41
CA ALA A 131 -6.39 5.91 -18.30
C ALA A 131 -6.47 6.87 -17.11
N VAL A 132 -6.83 6.34 -15.94
CA VAL A 132 -6.66 6.96 -14.63
C VAL A 132 -5.36 6.43 -14.05
N VAL A 133 -4.41 7.33 -13.80
CA VAL A 133 -3.03 6.98 -13.44
C VAL A 133 -2.65 7.60 -12.10
N PHE A 134 -2.18 6.76 -11.18
CA PHE A 134 -1.60 7.17 -9.91
C PHE A 134 -0.11 6.84 -9.90
N ASN A 135 0.72 7.86 -9.65
CA ASN A 135 2.15 7.69 -9.46
C ASN A 135 2.45 7.70 -7.96
N VAL A 136 3.05 6.63 -7.47
CA VAL A 136 3.42 6.42 -6.07
C VAL A 136 4.94 6.57 -5.95
N PRO A 137 5.42 7.69 -5.36
CA PRO A 137 6.84 7.86 -5.08
C PRO A 137 7.33 6.75 -4.14
N LEU A 138 8.51 6.19 -4.43
CA LEU A 138 9.12 5.13 -3.63
C LEU A 138 10.22 5.66 -2.69
N ASN A 139 10.39 6.97 -2.59
CA ASN A 139 11.31 7.58 -1.65
C ASN A 139 10.88 7.24 -0.21
N GLY A 140 11.78 6.58 0.52
CA GLY A 140 11.56 6.08 1.86
C GLY A 140 10.92 4.68 1.96
N PHE A 141 10.49 4.06 0.85
CA PHE A 141 9.85 2.74 0.87
C PHE A 141 10.71 1.66 1.54
N GLY A 142 11.97 1.53 1.15
CA GLY A 142 12.86 0.49 1.69
C GLY A 142 13.06 0.61 3.20
N ALA A 143 13.26 1.83 3.71
CA ALA A 143 13.40 2.09 5.15
C ALA A 143 12.09 1.83 5.90
N ALA A 144 10.95 2.24 5.32
CA ALA A 144 9.63 1.95 5.88
C ALA A 144 9.38 0.44 5.98
N LEU A 145 9.70 -0.30 4.92
CA LEU A 145 9.53 -1.75 4.86
C LEU A 145 10.36 -2.45 5.94
N GLU A 146 11.65 -2.11 6.04
CA GLU A 146 12.54 -2.67 7.06
C GLU A 146 11.99 -2.39 8.46
N ARG A 147 11.54 -1.15 8.71
CA ARG A 147 10.96 -0.77 9.99
C ARG A 147 9.68 -1.55 10.30
N THR A 148 8.79 -1.73 9.33
CA THR A 148 7.56 -2.50 9.51
C THR A 148 7.86 -3.96 9.87
N ILE A 149 8.88 -4.56 9.25
CA ILE A 149 9.36 -5.91 9.60
C ILE A 149 9.86 -5.95 11.04
N GLN A 150 10.71 -5.00 11.45
CA GLN A 150 11.26 -4.92 12.82
C GLN A 150 10.17 -4.75 13.89
N LEU A 151 9.10 -4.00 13.59
CA LEU A 151 8.00 -3.80 14.53
C LEU A 151 7.05 -5.01 14.59
N GLY A 152 6.92 -5.75 13.49
CA GLY A 152 6.05 -6.90 13.35
C GLY A 152 6.57 -8.17 14.01
N THR A 153 7.88 -8.28 14.21
CA THR A 153 8.51 -9.34 15.04
C THR A 153 8.30 -9.13 16.54
#